data_AF-A0AAX0KMN9-F1
#
_entry.id   AF-A0AAX0KMN9-F1
#
_cell.length_a   1.000
_cell.length_b   1.000
_cell.length_c   1.000
_cell.angle_alpha   90.00
_cell.angle_beta   90.00
_cell.angle_gamma   90.00
#
_symmetry.space_group_name_H-M   'P 1'
#
loop_
_entity.id
_entity.type
_entity.pdbx_description
1 polymer ?
#
loop_
_entity_poly.entity_id
_entity_poly.type
_entity_poly.pdbx_seq_one_letter_code
_entity_poly.pdbx_strand_id
1 'polypeptide(L)'
;MNTLRDMNISGASISREAMMLMGFQRTRQISGTARKAWEAGDRGPALEEVEARNEEIFRGALAEVFTEYLPLRKALEETGRRPTHVIDIGCGQGLNDALLIKDYDCAVTLIDIEETPEQYHFWSDTGAGYASLDAAAAFLRDNGAHAVETLNPVKQPDALEGVTGDLVTSLISCGFHYPIGDYLDLMMRVIRDGGAVVLDLRRRYMNKPDEALSTLIEATRQTEILSYEKKARRIMFQA
;
A
#
# COMPACT_ATOMS: atom_id res chain seq x y z
N MET A 1 -12.89 -19.68 1.80
CA MET A 1 -11.94 -18.57 1.59
C MET A 1 -11.06 -18.91 0.41
N ASN A 2 -10.86 -17.97 -0.52
CA ASN A 2 -9.96 -18.16 -1.65
C ASN A 2 -8.52 -18.32 -1.14
N THR A 3 -7.83 -19.34 -1.64
CA THR A 3 -6.37 -19.43 -1.54
C THR A 3 -5.73 -18.51 -2.57
N LEU A 4 -4.43 -18.22 -2.42
CA LEU A 4 -3.71 -17.41 -3.41
C LEU A 4 -3.80 -18.01 -4.83
N ARG A 5 -3.85 -19.33 -4.94
CA ARG A 5 -4.01 -20.03 -6.23
C ARG A 5 -5.39 -19.78 -6.83
N ASP A 6 -6.44 -19.75 -6.01
CA ASP A 6 -7.82 -19.55 -6.47
C ASP A 6 -8.04 -18.12 -6.98
N MET A 7 -7.29 -17.15 -6.44
CA MET A 7 -7.37 -15.74 -6.84
C MET A 7 -6.86 -15.48 -8.27
N ASN A 8 -6.03 -16.39 -8.82
CA ASN A 8 -5.51 -16.32 -10.19
C ASN A 8 -4.97 -14.93 -10.58
N ILE A 9 -4.18 -14.32 -9.68
CA ILE A 9 -3.55 -13.02 -9.93
C ILE A 9 -2.34 -13.23 -10.83
N SER A 10 -2.30 -12.52 -11.95
CA SER A 10 -1.28 -12.62 -12.98
C SER A 10 -0.43 -11.36 -13.05
N GLY A 11 0.89 -11.53 -13.08
CA GLY A 11 1.86 -10.45 -13.30
C GLY A 11 2.26 -10.28 -14.77
N ALA A 12 1.57 -10.93 -15.71
CA ALA A 12 1.98 -11.00 -17.11
C ALA A 12 2.04 -9.64 -17.83
N SER A 13 1.28 -8.64 -17.36
CA SER A 13 1.25 -7.29 -17.92
C SER A 13 2.17 -6.29 -17.22
N ILE A 14 2.85 -6.71 -16.15
CA ILE A 14 3.76 -5.84 -15.42
C ILE A 14 5.01 -5.65 -16.29
N SER A 15 5.32 -4.40 -16.65
CA SER A 15 6.53 -4.09 -17.41
C SER A 15 7.78 -4.43 -16.60
N ARG A 16 8.93 -4.53 -17.29
CA ARG A 16 10.23 -4.74 -16.65
C ARG A 16 10.52 -3.68 -15.59
N GLU A 17 10.23 -2.42 -15.89
CA GLU A 17 10.43 -1.29 -14.99
C GLU A 17 9.50 -1.36 -13.78
N ALA A 18 8.23 -1.72 -13.98
CA ALA A 18 7.28 -1.89 -12.89
C ALA A 18 7.64 -3.09 -11.99
N MET A 19 8.13 -4.18 -12.57
CA MET A 19 8.63 -5.34 -11.83
C MET A 19 9.89 -4.99 -11.01
N MET A 20 10.75 -4.13 -11.57
CA MET A 20 11.92 -3.59 -10.88
C MET A 20 11.50 -2.75 -9.66
N LEU A 21 10.53 -1.85 -9.82
CA LEU A 21 9.93 -1.09 -8.72
C LEU A 21 9.31 -2.02 -7.66
N MET A 22 8.55 -3.04 -8.08
CA MET A 22 7.97 -4.05 -7.18
C MET A 22 9.05 -4.77 -6.37
N GLY A 23 10.15 -5.16 -7.02
CA GLY A 23 11.29 -5.76 -6.36
C GLY A 23 11.92 -4.85 -5.30
N PHE A 24 12.07 -3.55 -5.61
CA PHE A 24 12.58 -2.57 -4.65
C PHE A 24 11.61 -2.34 -3.48
N GLN A 25 10.30 -2.25 -3.74
CA GLN A 25 9.26 -2.19 -2.71
C GLN A 25 9.28 -3.43 -1.80
N ARG A 26 9.57 -4.60 -2.37
CA ARG A 26 9.63 -5.89 -1.68
C ARG A 26 11.08 -6.38 -1.62
N THR A 27 11.91 -5.66 -0.88
CA THR A 27 13.38 -5.86 -0.81
C THR A 27 13.88 -7.29 -0.54
N ARG A 28 13.04 -8.22 -0.06
CA ARG A 28 13.37 -9.65 0.05
C ARG A 28 13.42 -10.37 -1.30
N GLN A 29 12.83 -9.78 -2.32
CA GLN A 29 12.67 -10.35 -3.66
C GLN A 29 13.83 -9.97 -4.59
N ILE A 30 14.56 -8.91 -4.29
CA ILE A 30 15.79 -8.52 -4.99
C ILE A 30 17.02 -8.74 -4.11
N SER A 31 18.20 -8.84 -4.70
CA SER A 31 19.42 -8.98 -3.92
C SER A 31 19.77 -7.70 -3.16
N GLY A 32 20.53 -7.85 -2.08
CA GLY A 32 21.11 -6.72 -1.37
C GLY A 32 22.07 -5.87 -2.23
N THR A 33 22.65 -6.45 -3.28
CA THR A 33 23.51 -5.73 -4.24
C THR A 33 22.66 -4.83 -5.14
N ALA A 34 21.61 -5.37 -5.74
CA ALA A 34 20.69 -4.59 -6.57
C ALA A 34 20.02 -3.46 -5.78
N ARG A 35 19.56 -3.73 -4.55
CA ARG A 35 19.00 -2.70 -3.66
C ARG A 35 19.98 -1.57 -3.39
N LYS A 36 21.24 -1.88 -3.04
CA LYS A 36 22.25 -0.87 -2.73
C LYS A 36 22.66 -0.05 -3.96
N ALA A 37 22.75 -0.70 -5.13
CA ALA A 37 23.02 -0.01 -6.39
C ALA A 37 21.90 0.99 -6.71
N TRP A 38 20.64 0.56 -6.54
CA TRP A 38 19.49 1.44 -6.70
C TRP A 38 19.55 2.64 -5.76
N GLU A 39 19.79 2.42 -4.47
CA GLU A 39 19.93 3.50 -3.47
C GLU A 39 21.06 4.49 -3.83
N ALA A 40 22.04 4.07 -4.64
CA ALA A 40 23.11 4.91 -5.18
C ALA A 40 22.79 5.54 -6.56
N GLY A 41 21.58 5.35 -7.08
CA GLY A 41 21.11 5.89 -8.36
C GLY A 41 21.35 4.98 -9.57
N ASP A 42 21.87 3.76 -9.38
CA ASP A 42 22.10 2.79 -10.45
C ASP A 42 20.99 1.73 -10.50
N ARG A 43 20.12 1.85 -11.50
CA ARG A 43 19.01 0.90 -11.75
C ARG A 43 19.47 -0.38 -12.47
N GLY A 44 20.67 -0.40 -13.06
CA GLY A 44 21.16 -1.49 -13.91
C GLY A 44 21.10 -2.88 -13.26
N PRO A 45 21.70 -3.07 -12.06
CA PRO A 45 21.69 -4.37 -11.39
C PRO A 45 20.29 -4.90 -11.06
N ALA A 46 19.35 -4.01 -10.71
CA ALA A 46 17.97 -4.41 -10.45
C ALA A 46 17.24 -4.82 -11.74
N LEU A 47 17.50 -4.12 -12.85
CA LEU A 47 16.96 -4.46 -14.16
C LEU A 47 17.51 -5.81 -14.68
N GLU A 48 18.78 -6.11 -14.42
CA GLU A 48 19.39 -7.41 -14.76
C GLU A 48 18.77 -8.56 -13.95
N GLU A 49 18.53 -8.34 -12.65
CA GLU A 49 17.83 -9.34 -11.83
C GLU A 49 16.40 -9.57 -12.30
N VAL A 50 15.64 -8.51 -12.60
CA VAL A 50 14.29 -8.68 -13.13
C VAL A 50 14.29 -9.49 -14.41
N GLU A 51 15.23 -9.24 -15.33
CA GLU A 51 15.35 -10.01 -16.58
C GLU A 51 15.57 -11.51 -16.30
N ALA A 52 16.41 -11.83 -15.32
CA ALA A 52 16.78 -13.20 -15.01
C ALA A 52 15.69 -13.99 -14.25
N ARG A 53 14.89 -13.31 -13.40
CA ARG A 53 14.00 -13.96 -12.43
C ARG A 53 12.66 -13.24 -12.22
N ASN A 54 12.13 -12.60 -13.28
CA ASN A 54 10.88 -11.85 -13.27
C ASN A 54 9.73 -12.58 -12.55
N GLU A 55 9.45 -13.83 -12.95
CA GLU A 55 8.33 -14.60 -12.40
C GLU A 55 8.55 -14.96 -10.91
N GLU A 56 9.79 -15.23 -10.52
CA GLU A 56 10.14 -15.53 -9.13
C GLU A 56 9.92 -14.31 -8.24
N ILE A 57 10.39 -13.13 -8.68
CA ILE A 57 10.18 -11.85 -7.98
C ILE A 57 8.69 -11.59 -7.79
N PHE A 58 7.91 -11.72 -8.86
CA PHE A 58 6.46 -11.51 -8.80
C PHE A 58 5.77 -12.47 -7.82
N ARG A 59 6.02 -13.78 -7.97
CA ARG A 59 5.37 -14.80 -7.13
C ARG A 59 5.78 -14.67 -5.66
N GLY A 60 7.04 -14.34 -5.39
CA GLY A 60 7.53 -14.11 -4.04
C GLY A 60 6.93 -12.85 -3.42
N ALA A 61 6.90 -11.73 -4.16
CA ALA A 61 6.25 -10.50 -3.71
C ALA A 61 4.77 -10.71 -3.41
N LEU A 62 4.04 -11.39 -4.31
CA LEU A 62 2.63 -11.70 -4.14
C LEU A 62 2.38 -12.63 -2.94
N ALA A 63 3.25 -13.62 -2.70
CA ALA A 63 3.13 -14.52 -1.54
C ALA A 63 3.37 -13.79 -0.21
N GLU A 64 4.32 -12.85 -0.17
CA GLU A 64 4.54 -11.99 1.00
C GLU A 64 3.32 -11.13 1.29
N VAL A 65 2.81 -10.42 0.28
CA VAL A 65 1.63 -9.56 0.40
C VAL A 65 0.39 -10.37 0.78
N PHE A 66 0.22 -11.57 0.22
CA PHE A 66 -0.87 -12.46 0.61
C PHE A 66 -0.81 -12.83 2.10
N THR A 67 0.37 -13.14 2.60
CA THR A 67 0.57 -13.43 4.04
C THR A 67 0.20 -12.21 4.89
N GLU A 68 0.63 -11.02 4.47
CA GLU A 68 0.27 -9.74 5.12
C GLU A 68 -1.21 -9.41 5.04
N TYR A 69 -1.90 -9.83 3.99
CA TYR A 69 -3.32 -9.59 3.75
C TYR A 69 -4.24 -10.48 4.59
N LEU A 70 -3.84 -11.72 4.91
CA LEU A 70 -4.69 -12.67 5.63
C LEU A 70 -5.27 -12.12 6.95
N PRO A 71 -4.49 -11.47 7.84
CA PRO A 71 -5.04 -10.84 9.04
C PRO A 71 -5.98 -9.67 8.75
N LEU A 72 -5.71 -8.88 7.71
CA LEU A 72 -6.59 -7.79 7.29
C LEU A 72 -7.94 -8.34 6.83
N ARG A 73 -7.94 -9.34 5.94
CA ARG A 73 -9.16 -10.02 5.48
C ARG A 73 -9.97 -10.54 6.65
N LYS A 74 -9.32 -11.23 7.59
CA LYS A 74 -9.98 -11.75 8.80
C LYS A 74 -10.64 -10.63 9.62
N ALA A 75 -9.94 -9.51 9.82
CA ALA A 75 -10.49 -8.38 10.57
C ALA A 75 -11.68 -7.72 9.85
N LEU A 76 -11.63 -7.60 8.52
CA LEU A 76 -12.77 -7.11 7.72
C LEU A 76 -13.99 -8.03 7.87
N GLU A 77 -13.79 -9.35 7.81
CA GLU A 77 -14.86 -10.33 8.02
C GLU A 77 -15.45 -10.29 9.44
N GLU A 78 -14.59 -10.27 10.47
CA GLU A 78 -15.02 -10.23 11.88
C GLU A 78 -15.79 -8.95 12.23
N THR A 79 -15.49 -7.85 11.53
CA THR A 79 -16.22 -6.58 11.66
C THR A 79 -17.42 -6.47 10.72
N GLY A 80 -17.70 -7.50 9.90
CA GLY A 80 -18.77 -7.50 8.91
C GLY A 80 -18.57 -6.49 7.77
N ARG A 81 -17.36 -5.98 7.59
CA ARG A 81 -17.04 -5.00 6.54
C ARG A 81 -16.84 -5.68 5.20
N ARG A 82 -17.49 -5.13 4.18
CA ARG A 82 -17.31 -5.49 2.77
C ARG A 82 -17.03 -4.20 2.01
N PRO A 83 -15.76 -3.81 1.86
CA PRO A 83 -15.40 -2.57 1.18
C PRO A 83 -15.95 -2.57 -0.24
N THR A 84 -16.59 -1.47 -0.62
CA THR A 84 -17.06 -1.21 -1.97
C THR A 84 -16.13 -0.27 -2.71
N HIS A 85 -15.38 0.57 -1.99
CA HIS A 85 -14.39 1.48 -2.56
C HIS A 85 -13.22 1.67 -1.59
N VAL A 86 -12.07 1.14 -1.99
CA VAL A 86 -10.81 1.21 -1.25
C VAL A 86 -9.98 2.40 -1.73
N ILE A 87 -9.43 3.17 -0.79
CA ILE A 87 -8.44 4.21 -1.05
C ILE A 87 -7.11 3.73 -0.47
N ASP A 88 -6.11 3.46 -1.30
CA ASP A 88 -4.80 2.96 -0.86
C ASP A 88 -3.71 4.04 -0.95
N ILE A 89 -3.18 4.45 0.20
CA ILE A 89 -2.15 5.47 0.33
C ILE A 89 -0.77 4.81 0.33
N GLY A 90 0.05 5.20 -0.64
CA GLY A 90 1.33 4.59 -0.95
C GLY A 90 1.18 3.18 -1.49
N CYS A 91 0.32 3.02 -2.50
CA CYS A 91 -0.07 1.73 -3.05
C CYS A 91 1.06 0.94 -3.72
N GLY A 92 2.18 1.59 -4.03
CA GLY A 92 3.26 0.96 -4.78
C GLY A 92 2.75 0.43 -6.12
N GLN A 93 2.97 -0.87 -6.40
CA GLN A 93 2.46 -1.54 -7.60
C GLN A 93 1.09 -2.24 -7.42
N GLY A 94 0.34 -1.96 -6.35
CA GLY A 94 -1.06 -2.40 -6.20
C GLY A 94 -1.28 -3.88 -5.85
N LEU A 95 -0.27 -4.58 -5.32
CA LEU A 95 -0.40 -6.03 -5.02
C LEU A 95 -1.48 -6.35 -3.98
N ASN A 96 -1.64 -5.50 -2.96
CA ASN A 96 -2.64 -5.71 -1.91
C ASN A 96 -4.05 -5.43 -2.46
N ASP A 97 -4.19 -4.41 -3.31
CA ASP A 97 -5.46 -4.05 -3.93
C ASP A 97 -5.97 -5.16 -4.85
N ALA A 98 -5.08 -5.84 -5.58
CA ALA A 98 -5.46 -7.00 -6.37
C ALA A 98 -6.11 -8.09 -5.50
N LEU A 99 -5.66 -8.30 -4.25
CA LEU A 99 -6.27 -9.25 -3.32
C LEU A 99 -7.65 -8.77 -2.85
N LEU A 100 -7.78 -7.48 -2.52
CA LEU A 100 -9.04 -6.87 -2.13
C LEU A 100 -10.09 -6.93 -3.25
N ILE A 101 -9.69 -6.65 -4.49
CA ILE A 101 -10.55 -6.78 -5.68
C ILE A 101 -11.05 -8.22 -5.82
N LYS A 102 -10.19 -9.23 -5.63
CA LYS A 102 -10.60 -10.64 -5.77
C LYS A 102 -11.60 -11.09 -4.70
N ASP A 103 -11.50 -10.57 -3.48
CA ASP A 103 -12.40 -10.97 -2.39
C ASP A 103 -13.68 -10.11 -2.30
N TYR A 104 -13.64 -8.85 -2.74
CA TYR A 104 -14.72 -7.89 -2.54
C TYR A 104 -15.29 -7.23 -3.79
N ASP A 105 -14.65 -7.36 -4.96
CA ASP A 105 -15.03 -6.66 -6.20
C ASP A 105 -15.25 -5.16 -5.95
N CYS A 106 -14.27 -4.52 -5.31
CA CYS A 106 -14.30 -3.11 -4.94
C CYS A 106 -13.72 -2.21 -6.04
N ALA A 107 -14.18 -0.96 -6.09
CA ALA A 107 -13.47 0.11 -6.76
C ALA A 107 -12.21 0.49 -5.97
N VAL A 108 -11.19 1.03 -6.64
CA VAL A 108 -9.92 1.40 -5.99
C VAL A 108 -9.47 2.80 -6.43
N THR A 109 -9.10 3.63 -5.46
CA THR A 109 -8.33 4.87 -5.67
C THR A 109 -6.92 4.67 -5.15
N LEU A 110 -5.94 4.70 -6.06
CA LEU A 110 -4.53 4.54 -5.77
C LEU A 110 -3.87 5.90 -5.56
N ILE A 111 -3.25 6.12 -4.41
CA ILE A 111 -2.57 7.37 -4.08
C ILE A 111 -1.08 7.11 -3.88
N ASP A 112 -0.21 7.74 -4.67
CA ASP A 112 1.24 7.62 -4.51
C ASP A 112 1.97 8.86 -5.07
N ILE A 113 3.14 9.18 -4.51
CA ILE A 113 3.97 10.30 -5.00
C ILE A 113 4.87 9.88 -6.17
N GLU A 114 4.95 8.57 -6.46
CA GLU A 114 5.60 7.88 -7.59
C GLU A 114 7.12 7.99 -7.63
N GLU A 115 7.68 9.20 -7.61
CA GLU A 115 9.12 9.41 -7.74
C GLU A 115 9.58 10.59 -6.89
N THR A 116 10.62 10.34 -6.09
CA THR A 116 11.37 11.38 -5.38
C THR A 116 12.87 11.26 -5.68
N PRO A 117 13.63 12.36 -5.58
CA PRO A 117 15.09 12.31 -5.76
C PRO A 117 15.78 11.38 -4.77
N GLU A 118 15.31 11.37 -3.52
CA GLU A 118 15.78 10.46 -2.48
C GLU A 118 14.84 9.26 -2.37
N GLN A 119 15.39 8.05 -2.41
CA GLN A 119 14.61 6.82 -2.31
C GLN A 119 15.13 5.98 -1.15
N TYR A 120 14.27 5.74 -0.16
CA TYR A 120 14.64 5.09 1.09
C TYR A 120 13.50 4.27 1.71
N HIS A 121 13.89 3.37 2.63
CA HIS A 121 12.98 2.55 3.44
C HIS A 121 13.09 2.82 4.96
N PHE A 122 13.72 3.92 5.37
CA PHE A 122 13.67 4.37 6.76
C PHE A 122 12.50 5.34 6.98
N TRP A 123 12.37 5.89 8.17
CA TRP A 123 11.36 6.93 8.43
C TRP A 123 11.96 8.31 8.21
N SER A 124 11.21 9.15 7.52
CA SER A 124 11.49 10.56 7.32
C SER A 124 10.23 11.38 7.60
N ASP A 125 10.36 12.70 7.66
CA ASP A 125 9.21 13.60 7.79
C ASP A 125 8.46 13.74 6.47
N THR A 126 9.05 13.28 5.36
CA THR A 126 8.45 13.23 4.02
C THR A 126 8.42 11.80 3.48
N GLY A 127 7.56 11.52 2.50
CA GLY A 127 7.56 10.24 1.78
C GLY A 127 8.73 10.13 0.79
N ALA A 128 9.03 8.89 0.39
CA ALA A 128 9.91 8.57 -0.75
C ALA A 128 9.11 7.81 -1.82
N GLY A 129 9.17 8.27 -3.06
CA GLY A 129 8.44 7.72 -4.20
C GLY A 129 9.31 6.76 -5.02
N TYR A 130 8.79 5.56 -5.23
CA TYR A 130 9.34 4.55 -6.14
C TYR A 130 8.21 3.63 -6.62
N ALA A 131 7.22 4.23 -7.30
CA ALA A 131 6.05 3.58 -7.83
C ALA A 131 5.70 4.13 -9.23
N SER A 132 4.74 3.49 -9.89
CA SER A 132 4.14 4.00 -11.11
C SER A 132 2.65 3.76 -11.02
N LEU A 133 1.88 4.84 -10.88
CA LEU A 133 0.43 4.74 -10.74
C LEU A 133 -0.21 4.15 -12.00
N ASP A 134 0.32 4.51 -13.17
CA ASP A 134 -0.13 3.97 -14.46
C ASP A 134 0.08 2.45 -14.54
N ALA A 135 1.27 1.96 -14.13
CA ALA A 135 1.55 0.53 -14.12
C ALA A 135 0.72 -0.23 -13.09
N ALA A 136 0.55 0.33 -11.88
CA ALA A 136 -0.31 -0.24 -10.85
C ALA A 136 -1.77 -0.35 -11.34
N ALA A 137 -2.31 0.72 -11.93
CA ALA A 137 -3.67 0.73 -12.45
C ALA A 137 -3.87 -0.26 -13.62
N ALA A 138 -2.90 -0.36 -14.53
CA ALA A 138 -2.92 -1.37 -15.59
C ALA A 138 -2.93 -2.78 -15.01
N PHE A 139 -2.03 -3.08 -14.06
CA PHE A 139 -1.98 -4.36 -13.36
C PHE A 139 -3.31 -4.72 -12.69
N LEU A 140 -3.97 -3.78 -12.00
CA LEU A 140 -5.27 -4.02 -11.37
C LEU A 140 -6.38 -4.32 -12.38
N ARG A 141 -6.44 -3.56 -13.49
CA ARG A 141 -7.43 -3.78 -14.57
C ARG A 141 -7.26 -5.16 -15.20
N ASP A 142 -6.03 -5.57 -15.46
CA ASP A 142 -5.73 -6.91 -16.00
C ASP A 142 -6.09 -8.05 -15.02
N ASN A 143 -6.18 -7.72 -13.73
CA ASN A 143 -6.59 -8.63 -12.68
C ASN A 143 -8.08 -8.51 -12.30
N GLY A 144 -8.87 -7.79 -13.10
CA GLY A 144 -10.34 -7.77 -13.02
C GLY A 144 -10.93 -6.57 -12.28
N ALA A 145 -10.14 -5.54 -11.98
CA ALA A 145 -10.69 -4.30 -11.45
C ALA A 145 -11.60 -3.61 -12.47
N HIS A 146 -12.84 -3.31 -12.07
CA HIS A 146 -13.81 -2.62 -12.92
C HIS A 146 -13.67 -1.08 -12.85
N ALA A 147 -13.15 -0.55 -11.75
CA ALA A 147 -12.93 0.87 -11.53
C ALA A 147 -11.61 1.10 -10.79
N VAL A 148 -10.69 1.84 -11.42
CA VAL A 148 -9.41 2.22 -10.84
C VAL A 148 -9.13 3.68 -11.16
N GLU A 149 -9.00 4.49 -10.12
CA GLU A 149 -8.57 5.88 -10.15
C GLU A 149 -7.15 6.01 -9.59
N THR A 150 -6.40 6.98 -10.09
CA THR A 150 -5.03 7.25 -9.64
C THR A 150 -4.88 8.70 -9.26
N LEU A 151 -4.11 8.93 -8.21
CA LEU A 151 -3.90 10.26 -7.66
C LEU A 151 -2.45 10.43 -7.21
N ASN A 152 -1.79 11.47 -7.72
CA ASN A 152 -0.48 11.90 -7.22
C ASN A 152 -0.64 13.26 -6.52
N PRO A 153 -0.62 13.33 -5.18
CA PRO A 153 -0.90 14.56 -4.45
C PRO A 153 0.18 15.64 -4.64
N VAL A 154 1.39 15.27 -5.05
CA VAL A 154 2.44 16.25 -5.41
C VAL A 154 2.12 16.93 -6.73
N LYS A 155 1.55 16.19 -7.69
CA LYS A 155 1.16 16.72 -9.00
C LYS A 155 -0.24 17.35 -8.98
N GLN A 156 -1.08 16.97 -8.02
CA GLN A 156 -2.50 17.31 -7.92
C GLN A 156 -2.88 17.62 -6.46
N PRO A 157 -2.42 18.75 -5.88
CA PRO A 157 -2.54 19.02 -4.44
C PRO A 157 -3.98 19.11 -3.93
N ASP A 158 -4.91 19.63 -4.74
CA ASP A 158 -6.30 19.83 -4.32
C ASP A 158 -7.18 18.58 -4.51
N ALA A 159 -6.67 17.56 -5.20
CA ALA A 159 -7.50 16.44 -5.64
C ALA A 159 -7.87 15.46 -4.51
N LEU A 160 -7.21 15.54 -3.36
CA LEU A 160 -7.58 14.78 -2.15
C LEU A 160 -8.95 15.19 -1.58
N GLU A 161 -9.43 16.41 -1.83
CA GLU A 161 -10.71 16.90 -1.29
C GLU A 161 -11.91 16.14 -1.86
N GLY A 162 -11.81 15.72 -3.13
CA GLY A 162 -12.88 15.01 -3.84
C GLY A 162 -12.90 13.49 -3.64
N VAL A 163 -11.89 12.92 -2.98
CA VAL A 163 -11.79 11.46 -2.82
C VAL A 163 -12.79 10.96 -1.78
N THR A 164 -13.59 9.97 -2.18
CA THR A 164 -14.57 9.27 -1.35
C THR A 164 -14.31 7.77 -1.36
N GLY A 165 -14.66 7.07 -0.29
CA GLY A 165 -14.53 5.62 -0.19
C GLY A 165 -14.98 5.12 1.19
N ASP A 166 -15.05 3.81 1.37
CA ASP A 166 -15.49 3.18 2.63
C ASP A 166 -14.37 2.43 3.39
N LEU A 167 -13.19 2.32 2.78
CA LEU A 167 -11.97 1.83 3.41
C LEU A 167 -10.76 2.64 2.94
N VAL A 168 -9.99 3.21 3.88
CA VAL A 168 -8.63 3.69 3.59
C VAL A 168 -7.63 2.65 4.07
N THR A 169 -6.63 2.33 3.25
CA THR A 169 -5.47 1.56 3.65
C THR A 169 -4.18 2.36 3.50
N SER A 170 -3.23 2.10 4.39
CA SER A 170 -1.84 2.48 4.21
C SER A 170 -0.98 1.41 4.87
N LEU A 171 -0.56 0.43 4.07
CA LEU A 171 0.19 -0.72 4.54
C LEU A 171 1.68 -0.50 4.25
N ILE A 172 2.50 -0.43 5.30
CA ILE A 172 3.95 -0.15 5.23
C ILE A 172 4.25 1.14 4.41
N SER A 173 3.41 2.18 4.55
CA SER A 173 3.60 3.48 3.87
C SER A 173 3.33 4.67 4.81
N CYS A 174 2.27 5.47 4.60
CA CYS A 174 1.82 6.54 5.48
C CYS A 174 1.56 6.01 6.90
N GLY A 175 2.17 6.64 7.90
CA GLY A 175 2.20 6.17 9.30
C GLY A 175 3.31 5.17 9.61
N PHE A 176 3.94 4.55 8.60
CA PHE A 176 5.11 3.69 8.76
C PHE A 176 6.43 4.34 8.33
N HIS A 177 6.47 5.00 7.18
CA HIS A 177 7.64 5.69 6.63
C HIS A 177 7.60 7.20 6.90
N TYR A 178 6.42 7.78 7.05
CA TYR A 178 6.22 9.22 7.27
C TYR A 178 4.94 9.48 8.08
N PRO A 179 4.76 10.68 8.65
CA PRO A 179 3.56 11.06 9.42
C PRO A 179 2.26 10.97 8.63
N ILE A 180 1.11 10.88 9.33
CA ILE A 180 -0.21 10.82 8.68
C ILE A 180 -0.83 12.18 8.34
N GLY A 181 -0.16 13.27 8.71
CA GLY A 181 -0.72 14.64 8.72
C GLY A 181 -1.42 15.03 7.42
N ASP A 182 -0.74 14.83 6.28
CA ASP A 182 -1.24 15.21 4.95
C ASP A 182 -2.52 14.46 4.53
N TYR A 183 -2.87 13.37 5.22
CA TYR A 183 -4.02 12.53 4.90
C TYR A 183 -5.07 12.47 6.02
N LEU A 184 -4.85 13.17 7.15
CA LEU A 184 -5.73 13.10 8.32
C LEU A 184 -7.17 13.49 7.97
N ASP A 185 -7.36 14.55 7.19
CA ASP A 185 -8.70 15.03 6.84
C ASP A 185 -9.48 13.99 6.02
N LEU A 186 -8.80 13.33 5.07
CA LEU A 186 -9.38 12.23 4.29
C LEU A 186 -9.75 11.05 5.21
N MET A 187 -8.83 10.64 6.09
CA MET A 187 -9.07 9.55 7.06
C MET A 187 -10.27 9.85 7.95
N MET A 188 -10.36 11.07 8.49
CA MET A 188 -11.46 11.49 9.36
C MET A 188 -12.79 11.58 8.60
N ARG A 189 -12.80 12.02 7.34
CA ARG A 189 -14.02 11.99 6.50
C ARG A 189 -14.53 10.56 6.33
N VAL A 190 -13.67 9.64 5.89
CA VAL A 190 -14.07 8.23 5.68
C VAL A 190 -14.63 7.61 6.96
N ILE A 191 -14.02 7.89 8.12
CA ILE A 191 -14.53 7.37 9.39
C ILE A 191 -15.89 7.98 9.77
N ARG A 192 -16.07 9.31 9.60
CA ARG A 192 -17.36 9.97 9.87
C ARG A 192 -18.49 9.44 8.99
N ASP A 193 -18.17 9.03 7.77
CA ASP A 193 -19.12 8.47 6.81
C ASP A 193 -19.38 6.96 7.05
N GLY A 194 -18.86 6.40 8.15
CA GLY A 194 -19.07 5.00 8.56
C GLY A 194 -18.03 4.01 8.02
N GLY A 195 -17.06 4.49 7.27
CA GLY A 195 -15.93 3.72 6.75
C GLY A 195 -14.92 3.31 7.82
N ALA A 196 -13.78 2.81 7.38
CA ALA A 196 -12.65 2.48 8.25
C ALA A 196 -11.33 2.93 7.65
N VAL A 197 -10.33 3.10 8.51
CA VAL A 197 -8.95 3.39 8.12
C VAL A 197 -8.06 2.30 8.70
N VAL A 198 -7.24 1.64 7.88
CA VAL A 198 -6.28 0.62 8.34
C VAL A 198 -4.87 1.09 8.04
N LEU A 199 -4.08 1.30 9.09
CA LEU A 199 -2.70 1.78 8.99
C LEU A 199 -1.73 0.77 9.60
N ASP A 200 -0.61 0.55 8.94
CA ASP A 200 0.60 0.07 9.63
C ASP A 200 1.31 1.28 10.24
N LEU A 201 1.28 1.39 11.56
CA LEU A 201 1.92 2.48 12.29
C LEU A 201 3.27 2.05 12.84
N ARG A 202 4.32 2.82 12.55
CA ARG A 202 5.65 2.52 13.09
C ARG A 202 5.62 2.62 14.62
N ARG A 203 6.14 1.60 15.32
CA ARG A 203 6.14 1.55 16.79
C ARG A 203 6.67 2.82 17.46
N ARG A 204 7.73 3.41 16.90
CA ARG A 204 8.30 4.66 17.43
C ARG A 204 7.37 5.86 17.28
N TYR A 205 6.56 5.89 16.23
CA TYR A 205 5.56 6.93 15.98
C TYR A 205 4.37 6.75 16.92
N MET A 206 3.90 5.52 17.11
CA MET A 206 2.89 5.21 18.15
C MET A 206 3.33 5.57 19.57
N ASN A 207 4.62 5.41 19.89
CA ASN A 207 5.15 5.74 21.22
C ASN A 207 5.30 7.25 21.46
N LYS A 208 5.36 8.04 20.38
CA LYS A 208 5.52 9.50 20.38
C LYS A 208 4.68 10.08 19.25
N PRO A 209 3.34 10.03 19.38
CA PRO A 209 2.44 10.52 18.34
C PRO A 209 2.61 12.03 18.18
N ASP A 210 2.48 12.52 16.96
CA ASP A 210 2.27 13.93 16.70
C ASP A 210 0.78 14.29 16.93
N GLU A 211 0.42 15.55 16.66
CA GLU A 211 -0.95 16.02 16.78
C GLU A 211 -1.93 15.25 15.88
N ALA A 212 -1.52 14.90 14.65
CA ALA A 212 -2.39 14.22 13.70
C ALA A 212 -2.73 12.80 14.15
N LEU A 213 -1.73 12.02 14.56
CA LEU A 213 -1.96 10.68 15.09
C LEU A 213 -2.72 10.71 16.42
N SER A 214 -2.42 11.70 17.28
CA SER A 214 -3.16 11.86 18.55
C SER A 214 -4.63 12.14 18.29
N THR A 215 -4.94 13.03 17.36
CA THR A 215 -6.31 13.34 16.93
C THR A 215 -7.04 12.11 16.41
N LEU A 216 -6.41 11.33 15.53
CA LEU A 216 -7.01 10.10 15.00
C LEU A 216 -7.28 9.08 16.12
N ILE A 217 -6.34 8.88 17.05
CA ILE A 217 -6.50 7.93 18.17
C ILE A 217 -7.62 8.37 19.10
N GLU A 218 -7.67 9.64 19.48
CA GLU A 218 -8.66 10.15 20.43
C GLU A 218 -10.09 10.13 19.87
N ALA A 219 -10.23 10.34 18.56
CA ALA A 219 -11.54 10.46 17.91
C ALA A 219 -12.16 9.12 17.46
N THR A 220 -11.48 7.99 17.67
CA THR A 220 -11.87 6.71 17.03
C THR A 220 -11.79 5.54 18.02
N ARG A 221 -12.39 4.41 17.63
CA ARG A 221 -12.15 3.09 18.21
C ARG A 221 -11.04 2.38 17.45
N GLN A 222 -10.06 1.83 18.18
CA GLN A 222 -8.95 1.08 17.60
C GLN A 222 -9.14 -0.42 17.74
N THR A 223 -8.91 -1.16 16.66
CA THR A 223 -8.77 -2.62 16.65
C THR A 223 -7.39 -2.98 16.12
N GLU A 224 -6.54 -3.60 16.95
CA GLU A 224 -5.23 -4.06 16.50
C GLU A 224 -5.36 -5.33 15.67
N ILE A 225 -4.74 -5.32 14.50
CA ILE A 225 -4.65 -6.43 13.56
C ILE A 225 -3.24 -6.99 13.62
N LEU A 226 -3.10 -8.31 13.49
CA LEU A 226 -1.77 -8.93 13.41
C LEU A 226 -0.99 -8.33 12.23
N SER A 227 0.18 -7.76 12.52
CA SER A 227 1.15 -7.29 11.52
C SER A 227 2.37 -8.21 11.50
N TYR A 228 2.84 -8.56 10.31
CA TYR A 228 4.07 -9.33 10.14
C TYR A 228 5.33 -8.44 10.08
N GLU A 229 5.16 -7.12 9.97
CA GLU A 229 6.26 -6.17 10.11
C GLU A 229 6.53 -5.90 11.59
N LYS A 230 7.69 -6.34 12.08
CA LYS A 230 8.08 -6.24 13.50
C LYS A 230 8.13 -4.81 14.00
N LYS A 231 8.40 -3.84 13.12
CA LYS A 231 8.47 -2.41 13.44
C LYS A 231 7.11 -1.72 13.38
N ALA A 232 6.06 -2.39 12.91
CA ALA A 232 4.72 -1.85 12.78
C ALA A 232 3.78 -2.37 13.88
N ARG A 233 2.69 -1.63 14.10
CA ARG A 233 1.43 -2.10 14.65
C ARG A 233 0.37 -1.81 13.60
N ARG A 234 -0.35 -2.83 13.15
CA ARG A 234 -1.47 -2.62 12.23
C ARG A 234 -2.71 -2.31 13.02
N ILE A 235 -3.35 -1.18 12.77
CA ILE A 235 -4.52 -0.74 13.52
C ILE A 235 -5.62 -0.36 12.53
N MET A 236 -6.81 -0.90 12.76
CA MET A 236 -8.05 -0.44 12.16
C MET A 236 -8.69 0.61 13.07
N PHE A 237 -8.97 1.79 12.51
CA PHE A 237 -9.65 2.92 13.13
C PHE A 237 -11.07 3.02 12.56
N GLN A 238 -12.04 3.20 13.45
CA GLN A 238 -13.47 3.28 13.13
C GLN A 238 -14.16 4.25 14.09
N ALA A 239 -15.38 4.66 13.78
CA ALA A 239 -16.24 5.36 14.73
C ALA A 239 -16.57 4.49 15.97
#